data_AF-A0A1N6QHM2-F1
#
_entry.id   AF-A0A1N6QHM2-F1
#
_cell.length_a   1.000
_cell.length_b   1.000
_cell.length_c   1.000
_cell.angle_alpha   90.00
_cell.angle_beta   90.00
_cell.angle_gamma   90.00
#
_symmetry.space_group_name_H-M   'P 1'
#
loop_
_entity.id
_entity.type
_entity.pdbx_description
1 polymer ?
#
loop_
_entity_poly.entity_id
_entity_poly.type
_entity_poly.pdbx_seq_one_letter_code
_entity_poly.pdbx_strand_id
1 'polypeptide(L)'
;MACWLYEGLLLFAVVFVAGWLFSTLGQMRDAMDTRRPLFQAFLFVVFGIYFTVFWSRGQTLAMKTWKLRLVDRQGRTPSQGRALVRYLLSWVWFLPPLAAIHALPFKVSGGEVTVLLTGWVLVWALLARFHPQQQFWHDAWAGTRIVDATSPPR
;
A
#
# COMPACT_ATOMS: atom_id res chain seq x y z
N MET A 1 2.94 7.79 -12.80
CA MET A 1 1.99 8.44 -11.87
C MET A 1 0.54 8.07 -12.14
N ALA A 2 0.06 8.08 -13.40
CA ALA A 2 -1.34 7.74 -13.71
C ALA A 2 -1.81 6.35 -13.24
N CYS A 3 -0.91 5.35 -13.17
CA CYS A 3 -1.22 4.04 -12.58
C CYS A 3 -1.72 4.14 -11.12
N TRP A 4 -1.23 5.09 -10.32
CA TRP A 4 -1.66 5.26 -8.94
C TRP A 4 -3.09 5.78 -8.84
N LEU A 5 -3.47 6.72 -9.70
CA LEU A 5 -4.83 7.25 -9.75
C LEU A 5 -5.83 6.15 -10.13
N TYR A 6 -5.46 5.32 -11.11
CA TYR A 6 -6.32 4.22 -11.55
C TYR A 6 -6.40 3.12 -10.48
N GLU A 7 -5.28 2.79 -9.83
CA GLU A 7 -5.30 1.89 -8.67
C GLU A 7 -6.19 2.45 -7.56
N GLY A 8 -6.11 3.76 -7.27
CA GLY A 8 -6.96 4.44 -6.30
C GLY A 8 -8.46 4.32 -6.61
N LEU A 9 -8.86 4.44 -7.88
CA LEU A 9 -10.25 4.23 -8.29
C LEU A 9 -10.71 2.78 -8.06
N LEU A 10 -9.85 1.79 -8.35
CA LEU A 10 -10.14 0.38 -8.09
C LEU A 10 -10.26 0.10 -6.60
N LEU A 11 -9.34 0.62 -5.80
CA LEU A 11 -9.36 0.47 -4.35
C LEU A 11 -10.58 1.15 -3.73
N PHE A 12 -11.03 2.28 -4.27
CA PHE A 12 -12.27 2.92 -3.84
C PHE A 12 -13.47 1.97 -3.98
N ALA A 13 -13.60 1.30 -5.13
CA ALA A 13 -14.63 0.29 -5.33
C ALA A 13 -14.48 -0.89 -4.35
N VAL A 14 -13.25 -1.37 -4.13
CA VAL A 14 -12.98 -2.45 -3.16
C VAL A 14 -13.38 -2.05 -1.74
N VAL A 15 -13.04 -0.84 -1.29
CA VAL A 15 -13.42 -0.30 0.03
C VAL A 15 -14.93 -0.21 0.16
N PHE A 16 -15.64 0.23 -0.88
CA PHE A 16 -17.08 0.33 -0.85
C PHE A 16 -17.75 -1.04 -0.64
N VAL A 17 -17.34 -2.03 -1.43
CA VAL A 17 -17.84 -3.41 -1.31
C VAL A 17 -17.47 -4.03 0.05
N ALA A 18 -16.24 -3.82 0.50
CA ALA A 18 -15.77 -4.30 1.79
C ALA A 18 -16.54 -3.65 2.96
N GLY A 19 -16.75 -2.33 2.89
CA GLY A 19 -17.56 -1.58 3.86
C GLY A 19 -19.00 -2.07 3.93
N TRP A 20 -19.62 -2.28 2.77
CA TRP A 20 -20.96 -2.85 2.69
C TRP A 20 -21.02 -4.28 3.27
N LEU A 21 -20.06 -5.14 2.94
CA LEU A 21 -19.99 -6.51 3.48
C LEU A 21 -19.78 -6.53 5.00
N PHE A 22 -18.92 -5.65 5.52
CA PHE A 22 -18.68 -5.54 6.95
C PHE A 22 -19.90 -4.98 7.70
N SER A 23 -20.59 -3.98 7.13
CA SER A 23 -21.79 -3.40 7.73
C SER A 23 -22.94 -4.40 7.79
N THR A 24 -23.14 -5.16 6.70
CA THR A 24 -24.21 -6.17 6.62
C THR A 24 -23.97 -7.35 7.58
N LEU A 25 -22.76 -7.89 7.64
CA LEU A 25 -22.41 -9.01 8.54
C LEU A 25 -22.26 -8.57 10.00
N GLY A 26 -21.71 -7.37 10.22
CA GLY A 26 -21.32 -6.86 11.53
C GLY A 26 -22.37 -5.97 12.20
N GLN A 27 -23.50 -5.66 11.57
CA GLN A 27 -24.53 -4.72 12.07
C GLN A 27 -23.97 -3.34 12.48
N MET A 28 -22.82 -2.94 11.91
CA MET A 28 -22.19 -1.67 12.22
C MET A 28 -22.95 -0.57 11.46
N ARG A 29 -23.71 0.24 12.20
CA ARG A 29 -24.57 1.31 11.65
C ARG A 29 -23.88 2.67 11.58
N ASP A 30 -22.86 2.92 12.40
CA ASP A 30 -22.19 4.21 12.51
C ASP A 30 -20.65 4.12 12.52
N ALA A 31 -20.00 5.13 11.96
CA ALA A 31 -18.54 5.25 11.90
C ALA A 31 -17.87 5.50 13.28
N MET A 32 -18.67 5.85 14.30
CA MET A 32 -18.25 6.05 15.70
C MET A 32 -18.43 4.82 16.58
N ASP A 33 -18.79 3.67 16.01
CA ASP A 33 -18.90 2.42 16.76
C ASP A 33 -17.54 1.95 17.29
N THR A 34 -17.52 1.40 18.51
CA THR A 34 -16.35 0.79 19.18
C THR A 34 -15.66 -0.27 18.31
N ARG A 35 -16.36 -0.80 17.30
CA ARG A 35 -15.85 -1.75 16.31
C ARG A 35 -14.97 -1.12 15.21
N ARG A 36 -14.76 0.21 15.19
CA ARG A 36 -13.88 0.91 14.23
C ARG A 36 -12.50 0.25 14.02
N PRO A 37 -11.74 -0.14 15.05
CA PRO A 37 -10.47 -0.85 14.86
C PRO A 37 -10.64 -2.20 14.14
N LEU A 38 -11.75 -2.91 14.37
CA LEU A 38 -12.05 -4.17 13.67
C LEU A 38 -12.33 -3.92 12.19
N PHE A 39 -13.05 -2.85 11.85
CA PHE A 39 -13.26 -2.45 10.46
C PHE A 39 -11.94 -2.06 9.77
N GLN A 40 -11.06 -1.33 10.45
CA GLN A 40 -9.73 -0.99 9.93
C GLN A 40 -8.87 -2.24 9.70
N ALA A 41 -8.88 -3.19 10.64
CA ALA A 41 -8.21 -4.47 10.49
C ALA A 41 -8.80 -5.30 9.32
N PHE A 42 -10.12 -5.28 9.16
CA PHE A 42 -10.78 -5.92 8.03
C PHE A 42 -10.34 -5.31 6.69
N LEU A 43 -10.34 -3.98 6.56
CA LEU A 43 -9.85 -3.31 5.34
C LEU A 43 -8.37 -3.59 5.08
N PHE A 44 -7.54 -3.63 6.12
CA PHE A 44 -6.14 -4.03 6.03
C PHE A 44 -6.02 -5.43 5.40
N VAL A 45 -6.79 -6.41 5.90
CA VAL A 45 -6.78 -7.77 5.34
C VAL A 45 -7.30 -7.80 3.91
N VAL A 46 -8.38 -7.09 3.60
CA VAL A 46 -8.93 -7.03 2.22
C VAL A 46 -7.90 -6.45 1.24
N PHE A 47 -7.24 -5.36 1.59
CA PHE A 47 -6.15 -4.80 0.78
C PHE A 47 -4.97 -5.75 0.68
N GLY A 48 -4.60 -6.40 1.78
CA GLY A 48 -3.54 -7.40 1.80
C GLY A 48 -3.81 -8.54 0.82
N ILE A 49 -5.04 -9.09 0.82
CA ILE A 49 -5.47 -10.13 -0.11
C ILE A 49 -5.44 -9.62 -1.54
N TYR A 50 -6.06 -8.46 -1.79
CA TYR A 50 -6.10 -7.84 -3.13
C TYR A 50 -4.69 -7.71 -3.71
N PHE A 51 -3.82 -6.97 -3.03
CA PHE A 51 -2.47 -6.71 -3.54
C PHE A 51 -1.63 -7.98 -3.64
N THR A 52 -1.70 -8.86 -2.65
CA THR A 52 -0.93 -10.12 -2.65
C THR A 52 -1.32 -11.03 -3.83
N VAL A 53 -2.61 -11.13 -4.14
CA VAL A 53 -3.09 -11.93 -5.27
C VAL A 53 -2.69 -11.30 -6.61
N PHE A 54 -2.89 -10.01 -6.79
CA PHE A 54 -2.55 -9.35 -8.06
C PHE A 54 -1.04 -9.28 -8.29
N TRP A 55 -0.25 -9.00 -7.26
CA TRP A 55 1.20 -8.93 -7.37
C TRP A 55 1.86 -10.30 -7.54
N SER A 56 1.29 -11.37 -6.99
CA SER A 56 1.78 -12.74 -7.27
C SER A 56 1.55 -13.16 -8.73
N ARG A 57 0.55 -12.58 -9.39
CA ARG A 57 0.32 -12.68 -10.85
C ARG A 57 1.16 -11.69 -11.65
N GLY A 58 1.98 -10.87 -11.00
CA GLY A 58 2.90 -9.91 -11.60
C GLY A 58 2.30 -8.56 -11.98
N GLN A 59 0.98 -8.38 -11.97
CA GLN A 59 0.34 -7.12 -12.39
C GLN A 59 -1.02 -6.92 -11.70
N THR A 60 -1.26 -5.70 -11.19
CA THR A 60 -2.61 -5.22 -10.90
C THR A 60 -3.32 -4.83 -12.18
N LEU A 61 -4.64 -4.64 -12.11
CA LEU A 61 -5.42 -4.19 -13.26
C LEU A 61 -4.95 -2.79 -13.73
N ALA A 62 -4.63 -1.88 -12.81
CA ALA A 62 -4.05 -0.60 -13.19
C ALA A 62 -2.68 -0.76 -13.84
N MET A 63 -1.81 -1.63 -13.31
CA MET A 63 -0.50 -1.89 -13.92
C MET A 63 -0.63 -2.42 -15.35
N LYS A 64 -1.60 -3.30 -15.63
CA LYS A 64 -1.88 -3.78 -17.00
C LYS A 64 -2.17 -2.63 -17.97
N THR A 65 -2.96 -1.65 -17.54
CA THR A 65 -3.36 -0.53 -18.40
C THR A 65 -2.18 0.34 -18.81
N TRP A 66 -1.18 0.46 -17.95
CA TRP A 66 0.05 1.23 -18.20
C TRP A 66 1.23 0.37 -18.64
N LYS A 67 1.00 -0.91 -19.01
CA LYS A 67 2.04 -1.87 -19.40
C LYS A 67 3.16 -1.95 -18.35
N LEU A 68 2.83 -1.90 -17.06
CA LEU A 68 3.79 -2.08 -15.97
C LEU A 68 3.73 -3.52 -15.46
N ARG A 69 4.86 -4.08 -15.05
CA ARG A 69 4.94 -5.41 -14.46
C ARG A 69 5.80 -5.40 -13.21
N LEU A 70 5.31 -6.05 -12.16
CA LEU A 70 6.06 -6.37 -10.97
C LEU A 70 6.84 -7.66 -11.21
N VAL A 71 8.15 -7.61 -11.00
CA VAL A 71 9.03 -8.76 -11.11
C VAL A 71 9.94 -8.86 -9.89
N ASP A 72 10.49 -10.05 -9.65
CA ASP A 72 11.53 -10.23 -8.66
C ASP A 72 12.92 -9.82 -9.18
N ARG A 73 13.95 -9.99 -8.33
CA ARG A 73 15.35 -9.75 -8.68
C ARG A 73 15.82 -10.56 -9.89
N GLN A 74 15.21 -11.72 -10.15
CA GLN A 74 15.51 -12.58 -11.30
C GLN A 74 14.61 -12.29 -12.51
N GLY A 75 13.77 -11.25 -12.47
CA GLY A 75 12.84 -10.92 -13.56
C GLY A 75 11.59 -11.81 -13.66
N ARG A 76 11.36 -12.70 -12.69
CA ARG A 76 10.19 -13.61 -12.65
C ARG A 76 9.02 -12.97 -11.92
N THR A 77 7.82 -13.53 -12.08
CA THR A 77 6.67 -13.13 -11.25
C THR A 77 6.97 -13.39 -9.76
N PRO A 78 6.73 -12.43 -8.86
CA PRO A 78 6.93 -12.64 -7.43
C PRO A 78 6.07 -13.78 -6.90
N SER A 79 6.59 -14.54 -5.94
CA SER A 79 5.79 -15.51 -5.20
C SER A 79 4.77 -14.80 -4.30
N GLN A 80 3.72 -15.51 -3.89
CA GLN A 80 2.69 -14.97 -2.99
C GLN A 80 3.28 -14.49 -1.66
N GLY A 81 4.25 -15.22 -1.09
CA GLY A 81 4.97 -14.79 0.11
C GLY A 81 5.74 -13.48 -0.09
N ARG A 82 6.39 -13.31 -1.24
CA ARG A 82 7.10 -12.06 -1.57
C ARG A 82 6.14 -10.89 -1.76
N ALA A 83 4.99 -11.13 -2.39
CA ALA A 83 3.94 -10.13 -2.54
C ALA A 83 3.35 -9.70 -1.18
N LEU A 84 3.18 -10.64 -0.24
CA LEU A 84 2.74 -10.33 1.11
C LEU A 84 3.79 -9.53 1.89
N VAL A 85 5.06 -9.93 1.83
CA VAL A 85 6.17 -9.16 2.45
C VAL A 85 6.21 -7.75 1.88
N ARG A 86 6.06 -7.59 0.56
CA ARG A 86 5.96 -6.28 -0.08
C ARG A 86 4.80 -5.46 0.50
N TYR A 87 3.62 -6.07 0.65
CA TYR A 87 2.46 -5.40 1.24
C TYR A 87 2.74 -4.92 2.66
N LEU A 88 3.30 -5.78 3.52
CA LEU A 88 3.66 -5.44 4.90
C LEU A 88 4.72 -4.32 4.95
N LEU A 89 5.73 -4.37 4.09
CA LEU A 89 6.75 -3.33 4.02
C LEU A 89 6.21 -2.00 3.50
N SER A 90 5.19 -2.00 2.64
CA SER A 90 4.54 -0.76 2.21
C SER A 90 3.88 0.01 3.36
N TRP A 91 3.52 -0.68 4.46
CA TRP A 91 2.98 -0.01 5.65
C TRP A 91 3.99 0.82 6.43
N VAL A 92 5.30 0.67 6.17
CA VAL A 92 6.35 1.53 6.75
C VAL A 92 6.16 3.01 6.36
N TRP A 93 5.45 3.28 5.26
CA TRP A 93 5.07 4.65 4.88
C TRP A 93 4.04 5.29 5.82
N PHE A 94 3.29 4.49 6.59
CA PHE A 94 2.17 4.97 7.41
C PHE A 94 2.33 4.66 8.90
N LEU A 95 2.95 3.53 9.26
CA LEU A 95 3.06 3.07 10.65
C LEU A 95 3.83 4.04 11.56
N PRO A 96 5.01 4.58 11.19
CA PRO A 96 5.75 5.45 12.09
C PRO A 96 5.05 6.78 12.38
N PRO A 97 4.47 7.50 11.39
CA PRO A 97 3.64 8.67 11.67
C PRO A 97 2.42 8.35 12.54
N LEU A 98 1.72 7.24 12.27
CA LEU A 98 0.56 6.83 13.08
C LEU A 98 0.97 6.51 14.53
N ALA A 99 2.08 5.78 14.71
CA ALA A 99 2.61 5.48 16.04
C ALA A 99 3.04 6.76 16.78
N ALA A 100 3.67 7.72 16.09
CA ALA A 100 4.03 9.01 16.67
C ALA A 100 2.80 9.79 17.15
N ILE A 101 1.73 9.83 16.34
CA ILE A 101 0.47 10.51 16.72
C ILE A 101 -0.15 9.88 17.97
N HIS A 102 -0.08 8.56 18.12
CA HIS A 102 -0.63 7.85 19.29
C HIS A 102 0.27 7.87 20.52
N ALA A 103 1.59 7.94 20.34
CA ALA A 103 2.56 7.95 21.44
C ALA A 103 2.78 9.35 22.04
N LEU A 104 2.46 10.40 21.28
CA LEU A 104 2.58 11.77 21.77
C LEU A 104 1.47 12.07 22.80
N PRO A 105 1.82 12.54 24.01
CA PRO A 105 0.85 12.82 25.07
C PRO A 105 0.00 14.08 24.82
N PHE A 106 0.32 14.86 23.78
CA PHE A 106 -0.39 16.07 23.40
C PHE A 106 -1.35 15.79 22.23
N LYS A 107 -2.50 16.47 22.22
CA LYS A 107 -3.43 16.42 21.07
C LYS A 107 -2.76 17.08 19.87
N VAL A 108 -2.23 16.25 18.97
CA VAL A 108 -1.63 16.68 17.71
C VAL A 108 -2.73 17.29 16.84
N SER A 109 -2.58 18.55 16.47
CA SER A 109 -3.49 19.26 15.58
C SER A 109 -3.42 18.68 14.16
N GLY A 110 -4.47 18.91 13.35
CA GLY A 110 -4.48 18.46 11.95
C GLY A 110 -3.31 19.04 11.13
N GLY A 111 -2.85 20.24 11.46
CA GLY A 111 -1.68 20.86 10.83
C GLY A 111 -0.38 20.10 11.13
N GLU A 112 -0.16 19.73 12.39
CA GLU A 112 1.01 18.95 12.80
C GLU A 112 0.99 17.53 12.21
N VAL A 113 -0.19 16.88 12.15
CA VAL A 113 -0.35 15.60 11.45
C VAL A 113 0.06 15.71 9.98
N THR A 114 -0.35 16.79 9.32
CA THR A 114 0.02 17.05 7.91
C THR A 114 1.53 17.21 7.77
N VAL A 115 2.17 18.02 8.63
CA VAL A 115 3.62 18.22 8.61
C VAL A 115 4.38 16.91 8.85
N LEU A 116 3.94 16.10 9.83
CA LEU A 116 4.56 14.80 10.12
C LEU A 116 4.45 13.84 8.93
N LEU A 117 3.27 13.73 8.32
CA LEU A 117 3.07 12.86 7.16
C LEU A 117 3.86 13.34 5.94
N THR A 118 3.82 14.63 5.63
CA THR A 118 4.57 15.19 4.50
C THR A 118 6.08 15.07 4.73
N GLY A 119 6.57 15.38 5.93
CA GLY A 119 7.97 15.20 6.30
C GLY A 119 8.43 13.76 6.16
N TRP A 120 7.62 12.80 6.62
CA TRP A 120 7.92 11.37 6.48
C TRP A 120 7.97 10.91 5.02
N VAL A 121 7.02 11.35 4.19
CA VAL A 121 7.03 11.08 2.74
C VAL A 121 8.28 11.65 2.08
N LEU A 122 8.68 12.87 2.45
CA LEU A 122 9.90 13.50 1.94
C LEU A 122 11.15 12.73 2.35
N VAL A 123 11.24 12.24 3.58
CA VAL A 123 12.35 11.38 4.03
C VAL A 123 12.47 10.14 3.14
N TRP A 124 11.37 9.42 2.89
CA TRP A 124 11.40 8.25 2.01
C TRP A 124 11.70 8.59 0.54
N ALA A 125 11.20 9.72 0.04
CA ALA A 125 11.48 10.18 -1.32
C ALA A 125 12.97 10.55 -1.50
N LEU A 126 13.57 11.19 -0.50
CA LEU A 126 15.00 11.50 -0.47
C LEU A 126 15.82 10.21 -0.37
N LEU A 127 15.45 9.29 0.54
CA LEU A 127 16.10 7.99 0.65
C LEU A 127 16.04 7.21 -0.67
N ALA A 128 14.94 7.25 -1.40
CA ALA A 128 14.82 6.58 -2.70
C ALA A 128 15.82 7.12 -3.75
N ARG A 129 16.23 8.39 -3.66
CA ARG A 129 17.27 8.97 -4.52
C ARG A 129 18.67 8.44 -4.24
N PHE A 130 18.95 8.05 -2.99
CA PHE A 130 20.22 7.43 -2.61
C PHE A 130 20.29 5.94 -2.97
N HIS A 131 19.18 5.32 -3.39
CA HIS A 131 19.19 3.94 -3.82
C HIS A 131 19.81 3.81 -5.22
N PRO A 132 20.83 2.96 -5.45
CA PRO A 132 21.55 2.86 -6.74
C PRO A 132 20.66 2.59 -7.97
N GLN A 133 19.50 1.98 -7.74
CA GLN A 133 18.52 1.61 -8.76
C GLN A 133 17.34 2.59 -8.88
N GLN A 134 17.38 3.74 -8.17
CA GLN A 134 16.29 4.74 -8.10
C GLN A 134 14.91 4.12 -7.81
N GLN A 135 14.88 3.10 -6.95
CA GLN A 135 13.68 2.40 -6.53
C GLN A 135 13.37 2.70 -5.07
N PHE A 136 12.10 2.54 -4.68
CA PHE A 136 11.73 2.69 -3.29
C PHE A 136 12.27 1.53 -2.44
N TRP A 137 12.65 1.85 -1.20
CA TRP A 137 13.27 0.89 -0.29
C TRP A 137 12.36 -0.29 0.07
N HIS A 138 11.04 -0.09 0.19
CA HIS A 138 10.10 -1.18 0.44
C HIS A 138 10.10 -2.22 -0.69
N ASP A 139 10.21 -1.78 -1.95
CA ASP A 139 10.36 -2.67 -3.10
C ASP A 139 11.74 -3.38 -3.07
N ALA A 140 12.80 -2.66 -2.73
CA ALA A 140 14.16 -3.19 -2.64
C ALA A 140 14.30 -4.30 -1.56
N TRP A 141 13.72 -4.06 -0.38
CA TRP A 141 13.67 -4.98 0.75
C TRP A 141 12.79 -6.19 0.46
N ALA A 142 11.66 -6.01 -0.24
CA ALA A 142 10.85 -7.11 -0.74
C ALA A 142 11.53 -7.91 -1.87
N GLY A 143 12.62 -7.38 -2.45
CA GLY A 143 13.29 -7.97 -3.60
C GLY A 143 12.42 -7.94 -4.87
N THR A 144 11.57 -6.92 -4.98
CA THR A 144 10.69 -6.69 -6.12
C THR A 144 11.06 -5.39 -6.85
N ARG A 145 10.77 -5.32 -8.13
CA ARG A 145 10.93 -4.12 -8.95
C ARG A 145 9.77 -3.99 -9.93
N ILE A 146 9.37 -2.76 -10.22
CA ILE A 146 8.42 -2.48 -11.29
C ILE A 146 9.21 -2.20 -12.56
N VAL A 147 8.91 -2.93 -13.63
CA VAL A 147 9.51 -2.78 -14.95
C VAL A 147 8.43 -2.50 -15.98
N ASP A 148 8.81 -1.95 -17.12
CA ASP A 148 7.92 -1.91 -18.27
C ASP A 148 7.72 -3.34 -18.80
N ALA A 149 6.46 -3.74 -18.94
CA ALA A 149 6.06 -5.06 -19.42
C ALA A 149 6.45 -5.29 -20.89
N THR A 150 6.78 -4.23 -21.62
CA THR A 150 7.28 -4.29 -23.01
C THR A 150 8.80 -4.44 -23.10
N SER A 151 9.53 -4.23 -22.01
CA SER A 151 10.98 -4.41 -22.00
C SER A 151 11.35 -5.90 -21.96
N PRO A 152 12.25 -6.38 -22.84
CA PRO A 152 12.69 -7.77 -22.81
C PRO A 152 13.40 -8.08 -21.48
N PRO A 153 13.31 -9.33 -20.98
CA PRO A 153 14.02 -9.71 -19.76
C PRO A 153 15.52 -9.51 -19.96
N ARG A 154 16.10 -8.59 -19.16
CA ARG A 154 17.55 -8.40 -19.03
C ARG A 154 18.10 -9.31 -17.95
#